data_AF-A0A5K1F7R0-F1
#
_entry.id   AF-A0A5K1F7R0-F1
#
_cell.length_a   1.000
_cell.length_b   1.000
_cell.length_c   1.000
_cell.angle_alpha   90.00
_cell.angle_beta   90.00
_cell.angle_gamma   90.00
#
_symmetry.space_group_name_H-M   'P 1'
#
loop_
_entity.id
_entity.type
_entity.pdbx_description
1 polymer ?
#
loop_
_entity_poly.entity_id
_entity_poly.type
_entity_poly.pdbx_seq_one_letter_code
_entity_poly.pdbx_strand_id
1 'polypeptide(L)'
;DEDQDWGLWVDETMIGFWPKSNYRARYANNVVWGGEVVNQRTRGRHTSTQMGNGHFSSEPIGRVAYISHMALYDLGLNRYDAPQAVNVFLTNPGCYDLKYSQSSDGHDN
;
A
#
# COMPACT_ATOMS: atom_id res chain seq x y z
N ASP A 1 16.47 -0.30 19.81
CA ASP A 1 15.73 -0.54 21.06
C ASP A 1 14.69 -1.63 20.86
N GLU A 2 14.72 -2.63 21.74
CA GLU A 2 14.00 -3.93 21.60
C GLU A 2 12.53 -3.88 22.10
N ASP A 3 11.94 -2.68 22.17
CA ASP A 3 10.74 -2.42 22.98
C ASP A 3 9.65 -1.60 22.29
N GLN A 4 9.61 -1.54 20.96
CA GLN A 4 8.63 -0.66 20.30
C GLN A 4 7.39 -1.41 19.84
N ASP A 5 6.25 -1.04 20.44
CA ASP A 5 4.94 -1.23 19.85
C ASP A 5 4.85 -0.43 18.53
N TRP A 6 4.00 -0.89 17.61
CA TRP A 6 3.90 -0.28 16.29
C TRP A 6 2.66 0.63 16.24
N GLY A 7 2.85 1.87 15.80
CA GLY A 7 1.77 2.84 15.61
C GLY A 7 1.66 3.27 14.15
N LEU A 8 0.44 3.41 13.65
CA LEU A 8 0.15 4.07 12.37
C LEU A 8 -0.37 5.48 12.64
N TRP A 9 0.33 6.46 12.08
CA TRP A 9 0.01 7.88 12.22
C TRP A 9 -0.31 8.49 10.86
N VAL A 10 -1.31 9.37 10.83
CA VAL A 10 -1.68 10.19 9.67
C VAL A 10 -1.96 11.59 10.19
N ASP A 11 -1.26 12.61 9.66
CA ASP A 11 -1.39 14.01 10.07
C ASP A 11 -1.39 14.18 11.60
N GLU A 12 -0.35 13.66 12.25
CA GLU A 12 -0.15 13.67 13.72
C GLU A 12 -1.24 12.91 14.52
N THR A 13 -2.17 12.25 13.85
CA THR A 13 -3.24 11.46 14.47
C THR A 13 -2.90 9.98 14.42
N MET A 14 -2.81 9.32 15.58
CA MET A 14 -2.65 7.86 15.63
C MET A 14 -3.98 7.19 15.25
N ILE A 15 -3.98 6.45 14.14
CA ILE A 15 -5.15 5.75 13.62
C ILE A 15 -5.05 4.22 13.74
N GLY A 16 -3.91 3.71 14.20
CA GLY A 16 -3.71 2.28 14.44
C GLY A 16 -2.60 2.01 15.44
N PHE A 17 -2.75 0.94 16.21
CA PHE A 17 -1.79 0.53 17.23
C PHE A 17 -1.70 -1.00 17.31
N TRP A 18 -0.48 -1.52 17.34
CA TRP A 18 -0.18 -2.94 17.36
C TRP A 18 0.87 -3.23 18.44
N PRO A 19 0.44 -3.77 19.59
CA PRO A 19 1.36 -4.05 20.68
C PRO A 19 2.25 -5.23 20.32
N LYS A 20 3.54 -5.14 20.65
CA LYS A 20 4.53 -6.19 20.33
C LYS A 20 4.17 -7.55 20.94
N SER A 21 3.46 -7.57 22.07
CA SER A 21 3.04 -8.82 22.74
C SER A 21 2.17 -9.72 21.87
N ASN A 22 1.49 -9.15 20.86
CA ASN A 22 0.68 -9.90 19.91
C ASN A 22 1.51 -10.55 18.80
N TYR A 23 2.79 -10.19 18.65
CA TYR A 23 3.64 -10.60 17.54
C TYR A 23 4.93 -11.27 18.03
N ARG A 24 5.23 -12.44 17.48
CA ARG A 24 6.49 -13.15 17.76
C ARG A 24 7.65 -12.71 16.86
N ALA A 25 7.36 -11.88 15.85
CA ALA A 25 8.34 -11.37 14.91
C ALA A 25 9.02 -10.13 15.46
N ARG A 26 10.34 -10.05 15.30
CA ARG A 26 11.17 -8.92 15.78
C ARG A 26 11.21 -7.74 14.80
N TYR A 27 10.86 -7.96 13.54
CA TYR A 27 10.90 -6.98 12.48
C TYR A 27 9.86 -7.31 11.41
N ALA A 28 9.39 -6.30 10.69
CA ALA A 28 8.65 -6.49 9.46
C ALA A 28 9.63 -6.97 8.37
N ASN A 29 9.22 -8.00 7.61
CA ASN A 29 9.98 -8.52 6.48
C ASN A 29 9.34 -8.19 5.13
N ASN A 30 8.14 -7.61 5.14
CA ASN A 30 7.38 -7.23 3.96
C ASN A 30 6.68 -5.90 4.24
N VAL A 31 6.62 -5.06 3.21
CA VAL A 31 5.78 -3.88 3.18
C VAL A 31 4.95 -3.94 1.91
N VAL A 32 3.65 -3.74 2.03
CA VAL A 32 2.70 -3.78 0.92
C VAL A 32 1.82 -2.55 1.01
N TRP A 33 1.63 -1.88 -0.11
CA TRP A 33 0.73 -0.74 -0.26
C TRP A 33 -0.16 -0.97 -1.47
N GLY A 34 -1.38 -0.44 -1.45
CA GLY A 34 -2.32 -0.58 -2.55
C GLY A 34 -3.75 -0.34 -2.12
N GLY A 35 -4.68 -0.89 -2.89
CA GLY A 35 -6.10 -0.91 -2.56
C GLY A 35 -6.62 -2.34 -2.49
N GLU A 36 -7.69 -2.54 -1.72
CA GLU A 36 -8.38 -3.82 -1.60
C GLU A 36 -9.82 -3.70 -2.12
N VAL A 37 -10.25 -4.66 -2.92
CA VAL A 37 -11.65 -4.81 -3.34
C VAL A 37 -12.21 -6.07 -2.71
N VAL A 38 -12.96 -5.91 -1.62
CA VAL A 38 -13.59 -7.03 -0.92
C VAL A 38 -14.93 -7.36 -1.57
N ASN A 39 -15.03 -8.58 -2.12
CA ASN A 39 -16.29 -9.13 -2.63
C ASN A 39 -16.59 -10.48 -1.97
N GLN A 40 -17.47 -10.47 -0.98
CA GLN A 40 -17.92 -11.68 -0.29
C GLN A 40 -18.97 -12.48 -1.07
N ARG A 41 -19.40 -11.99 -2.25
CA ARG A 41 -20.51 -12.55 -3.04
C ARG A 41 -21.76 -12.84 -2.21
N THR A 42 -22.04 -11.99 -1.22
CA THR A 42 -23.25 -12.11 -0.41
C THR A 42 -24.46 -12.05 -1.35
N ARG A 43 -25.21 -13.16 -1.43
CA ARG A 43 -26.33 -13.41 -2.37
C ARG A 43 -25.96 -13.78 -3.82
N GLY A 44 -24.76 -14.31 -4.07
CA GLY A 44 -24.38 -14.89 -5.36
C GLY A 44 -24.15 -13.88 -6.48
N ARG A 45 -24.19 -12.57 -6.19
CA ARG A 45 -23.86 -11.50 -7.14
C ARG A 45 -22.51 -10.89 -6.80
N HIS A 46 -21.76 -10.47 -7.81
CA HIS A 46 -20.64 -9.55 -7.62
C HIS A 46 -21.19 -8.28 -6.94
N THR A 47 -20.46 -7.71 -5.98
CA THR A 47 -20.88 -6.57 -5.14
C THR A 47 -21.73 -5.53 -5.90
N SER A 48 -22.82 -5.02 -5.29
CA SER A 48 -23.53 -3.86 -5.83
C SER A 48 -22.75 -2.55 -5.67
N THR A 49 -21.70 -2.57 -4.86
CA THR A 49 -20.84 -1.42 -4.61
C THR A 49 -20.07 -1.09 -5.88
N GLN A 50 -20.41 0.04 -6.51
CA GLN A 50 -19.48 0.76 -7.36
C GLN A 50 -18.38 1.28 -6.43
N MET A 51 -17.27 0.54 -6.33
CA MET A 51 -16.08 1.09 -5.68
C MET A 51 -15.53 2.21 -6.57
N GLY A 52 -15.17 3.33 -5.95
CA GLY A 52 -14.62 4.47 -6.67
C GLY A 52 -15.67 5.50 -7.12
N ASN A 53 -15.19 6.54 -7.77
CA ASN A 53 -15.95 7.66 -8.33
C ASN A 53 -16.65 7.31 -9.68
N GLY A 54 -16.74 6.03 -10.04
CA GLY A 54 -17.31 5.56 -11.31
C GLY A 54 -16.38 5.67 -12.53
N HIS A 55 -15.14 6.09 -12.33
CA HIS A 55 -14.16 6.20 -13.41
C HIS A 55 -13.41 4.88 -13.65
N PHE A 56 -13.01 4.66 -14.89
CA PHE A 56 -12.20 3.51 -15.26
C PHE A 56 -10.73 3.75 -14.91
N SER A 57 -10.02 2.70 -14.52
CA SER A 57 -8.59 2.74 -14.22
C SER A 57 -7.70 3.12 -15.40
N SER A 58 -8.22 3.04 -16.63
CA SER A 58 -7.56 3.53 -17.84
C SER A 58 -7.57 5.06 -17.97
N GLU A 59 -8.35 5.77 -17.14
CA GLU A 59 -8.44 7.22 -17.16
C GLU A 59 -7.19 7.90 -16.57
N PRO A 60 -6.99 9.21 -16.83
CA PRO A 60 -5.83 9.93 -16.31
C PRO A 60 -5.80 10.04 -14.77
N ILE A 61 -4.60 10.29 -14.24
CA ILE A 61 -4.40 10.67 -12.83
C ILE A 61 -5.31 11.87 -12.49
N GLY A 62 -5.92 11.82 -11.32
CA GLY A 62 -6.95 12.79 -10.90
C GLY A 62 -8.39 12.29 -11.15
N ARG A 63 -8.56 11.26 -11.97
CA ARG A 63 -9.82 10.50 -12.08
C ARG A 63 -9.72 9.11 -11.48
N VAL A 64 -8.53 8.52 -11.50
CA VAL A 64 -8.24 7.22 -10.88
C VAL A 64 -7.67 7.40 -9.47
N ALA A 65 -7.84 6.38 -8.63
CA ALA A 65 -7.13 6.32 -7.36
C ALA A 65 -5.63 6.13 -7.63
N TYR A 66 -4.78 6.92 -6.97
CA TYR A 66 -3.33 6.81 -7.11
C TYR A 66 -2.67 7.08 -5.76
N ILE A 67 -1.49 6.48 -5.57
CA ILE A 67 -0.63 6.69 -4.40
C ILE A 67 0.74 7.11 -4.97
N SER A 68 1.31 8.18 -4.46
CA SER A 68 2.60 8.72 -4.92
C SER A 68 3.49 9.09 -3.73
N HIS A 69 4.77 9.39 -4.00
CA HIS A 69 5.76 9.78 -2.99
C HIS A 69 5.94 8.74 -1.86
N MET A 70 5.83 7.46 -2.19
CA MET A 70 6.09 6.38 -1.24
C MET A 70 7.59 6.22 -1.01
N ALA A 71 8.01 6.24 0.26
CA ALA A 71 9.37 5.97 0.67
C ALA A 71 9.37 5.25 2.03
N LEU A 72 10.41 4.47 2.27
CA LEU A 72 10.67 3.86 3.56
C LEU A 72 11.76 4.68 4.27
N TYR A 73 11.62 4.81 5.59
CA TYR A 73 12.61 5.49 6.42
C TYR A 73 12.93 4.63 7.63
N ASP A 74 14.18 4.67 8.07
CA ASP A 74 14.59 4.05 9.33
C ASP A 74 14.19 4.92 10.54
N LEU A 75 14.46 4.43 11.75
CA LEU A 75 14.18 5.17 13.00
C LEU A 75 14.97 6.49 13.12
N GLY A 76 16.07 6.64 12.37
CA GLY A 76 16.87 7.86 12.28
C GLY A 76 16.40 8.82 11.18
N LEU A 77 15.25 8.55 10.55
CA LEU A 77 14.71 9.30 9.40
C LEU A 77 15.61 9.27 8.15
N ASN A 78 16.50 8.29 8.04
CA ASN A 78 17.24 8.06 6.81
C ASN A 78 16.38 7.27 5.84
N ARG A 79 16.36 7.67 4.57
CA ARG A 79 15.67 6.92 3.52
C ARG A 79 16.25 5.51 3.45
N TYR A 80 15.37 4.52 3.54
CA TYR A 80 15.70 3.11 3.43
C TYR A 80 15.38 2.62 2.02
N ASP A 81 16.42 2.31 1.26
CA ASP A 81 16.27 1.70 -0.06
C ASP A 81 16.22 0.18 0.08
N ALA A 82 15.04 -0.39 -0.14
CA ALA A 82 14.84 -1.83 -0.04
C ALA A 82 15.74 -2.56 -1.05
N PRO A 83 16.44 -3.63 -0.64
CA PRO A 83 17.35 -4.36 -1.53
C PRO A 83 16.61 -5.11 -2.63
N GLN A 84 15.29 -5.31 -2.48
CA GLN A 84 14.44 -6.01 -3.42
C GLN A 84 13.62 -5.01 -4.23
N ALA A 85 13.49 -5.28 -5.54
CA ALA A 85 12.62 -4.51 -6.40
C ALA A 85 11.15 -4.66 -5.95
N VAL A 86 10.38 -3.58 -6.14
CA VAL A 86 8.95 -3.59 -5.87
C VAL A 86 8.26 -4.60 -6.78
N ASN A 87 7.49 -5.50 -6.17
CA ASN A 87 6.66 -6.46 -6.90
C ASN A 87 5.21 -5.95 -7.00
N VAL A 88 4.58 -6.15 -8.15
CA VAL A 88 3.17 -5.82 -8.39
C VAL A 88 2.32 -7.08 -8.21
N PHE A 89 1.28 -6.99 -7.38
CA PHE A 89 0.38 -8.11 -7.11
C PHE A 89 -1.08 -7.75 -7.40
N LEU A 90 -1.76 -8.61 -8.17
CA LEU A 90 -3.14 -8.45 -8.62
C LEU A 90 -3.89 -9.77 -8.45
N THR A 91 -4.95 -9.77 -7.64
CA THR A 91 -5.73 -10.99 -7.38
C THR A 91 -6.82 -11.27 -8.42
N ASN A 92 -7.30 -10.26 -9.15
CA ASN A 92 -8.32 -10.43 -10.19
C ASN A 92 -8.21 -9.37 -11.30
N PRO A 93 -7.32 -9.58 -12.30
CA PRO A 93 -7.03 -8.61 -13.35
C PRO A 93 -8.22 -8.31 -14.28
N GLY A 94 -9.26 -9.16 -14.30
CA GLY A 94 -10.47 -8.91 -15.07
C GLY A 94 -11.45 -7.93 -14.41
N CYS A 95 -11.25 -7.60 -13.14
CA CYS A 95 -12.13 -6.71 -12.38
C CYS A 95 -11.45 -5.38 -12.01
N TYR A 96 -10.14 -5.38 -11.82
CA TYR A 96 -9.33 -4.20 -11.52
C TYR A 96 -7.92 -4.42 -12.07
N ASP A 97 -7.25 -3.33 -12.41
CA ASP A 97 -5.86 -3.34 -12.83
C ASP A 97 -5.01 -2.47 -11.87
N LEU A 98 -3.70 -2.49 -12.10
CA LEU A 98 -2.75 -1.69 -11.36
C LEU A 98 -1.63 -1.28 -12.32
N LYS A 99 -1.26 -0.01 -12.29
CA LYS A 99 -0.10 0.53 -12.98
C LYS A 99 0.91 1.02 -11.97
N TYR A 100 2.14 0.55 -12.12
CA TYR A 100 3.26 0.96 -11.30
C TYR A 100 4.32 1.61 -12.18
N SER A 101 4.82 2.77 -11.74
CA SER A 101 5.92 3.48 -12.38
C SER A 101 6.88 3.95 -11.31
N GLN A 102 8.17 3.65 -11.48
CA GLN A 102 9.22 4.29 -10.71
C GLN A 102 9.62 5.57 -11.43
N SER A 103 9.75 6.67 -10.69
CA SER A 103 10.52 7.80 -11.19
C SER A 103 11.97 7.36 -11.20
N SER A 104 12.59 7.30 -12.38
CA SER A 104 14.04 7.20 -12.48
C SER A 104 14.61 8.54 -12.00
N ASP A 105 15.09 8.59 -10.75
CA ASP A 105 16.04 9.63 -10.39
C ASP A 105 17.29 9.36 -11.22
N GLY A 106 17.53 10.19 -12.22
CA GLY A 106 18.63 10.06 -13.16
C GLY A 106 19.96 10.05 -12.41
N HIS A 107 20.50 8.85 -12.18
CA HIS A 107 21.92 8.65 -11.97
C HIS A 107 22.51 8.18 -13.30
N ASP A 108 22.46 9.07 -14.29
CA ASP A 108 23.35 8.96 -15.44
C ASP A 108 24.76 9.26 -14.91
N ASN A 109 25.63 8.27 -15.04
CA ASN A 109 27.04 8.31 -14.68
C ASN A 109 27.86 9.15 -15.67
#